data_AF-A0A563BDA8-F1
#
_entry.id   AF-A0A563BDA8-F1
#
_cell.length_a   1.000
_cell.length_b   1.000
_cell.length_c   1.000
_cell.angle_alpha   90.00
_cell.angle_beta   90.00
_cell.angle_gamma   90.00
#
_symmetry.space_group_name_H-M   'P 1'
#
loop_
_entity.id
_entity.type
_entity.pdbx_description
1 polymer ?
#
loop_
_entity_poly.entity_id
_entity_poly.type
_entity_poly.pdbx_seq_one_letter_code
_entity_poly.pdbx_strand_id
1 'polypeptide(L)'
;MDKFLEKYCFEVFDDGEWTIHLKERNNIHLGEPNMKVWVCLNGREVAQYSDKFRGYGIYSNREAMIPKEVRKKALKTWKELCEGYYSEARLQKLREDFISRHCAILL
;
A
#
# COMPACT_ATOMS: atom_id res chain seq x y z
N MET A 1 -7.33 -15.63 8.58
CA MET A 1 -6.69 -14.34 8.28
C MET A 1 -6.70 -13.49 9.53
N ASP A 2 -5.67 -12.67 9.75
CA ASP A 2 -5.63 -11.75 10.88
C ASP A 2 -6.64 -10.61 10.64
N LYS A 3 -7.64 -10.47 11.53
CA LYS A 3 -8.70 -9.44 11.43
C LYS A 3 -8.13 -8.01 11.36
N PHE A 4 -6.87 -7.82 11.78
CA PHE A 4 -6.17 -6.55 11.69
C PHE A 4 -5.84 -6.15 10.24
N LEU A 5 -5.37 -7.10 9.42
CA LEU A 5 -5.02 -6.85 8.01
C LEU A 5 -6.27 -6.48 7.20
N GLU A 6 -7.39 -7.18 7.44
CA GLU A 6 -8.66 -6.92 6.75
C GLU A 6 -9.23 -5.53 7.04
N LYS A 7 -8.86 -4.90 8.18
CA LYS A 7 -9.48 -3.65 8.61
C LYS A 7 -8.69 -2.39 8.25
N TYR A 8 -7.37 -2.45 8.11
CA TYR A 8 -6.54 -1.25 7.98
C TYR A 8 -5.51 -1.31 6.85
N CYS A 9 -5.55 -2.35 6.01
CA CYS A 9 -4.63 -2.56 4.91
C CYS A 9 -5.40 -2.78 3.60
N PHE A 10 -5.31 -1.83 2.67
CA PHE A 10 -5.99 -1.92 1.38
C PHE A 10 -4.99 -2.20 0.26
N GLU A 11 -5.04 -3.38 -0.34
CA GLU A 11 -4.17 -3.74 -1.45
C GLU A 11 -4.57 -3.02 -2.74
N VAL A 12 -3.61 -2.35 -3.37
CA VAL A 12 -3.80 -1.62 -4.64
C VAL A 12 -3.04 -2.25 -5.80
N PHE A 13 -2.09 -3.14 -5.50
CA PHE A 13 -1.30 -3.86 -6.48
C PHE A 13 -0.74 -5.15 -5.87
N ASP A 14 -0.76 -6.21 -6.68
CA ASP A 14 -0.16 -7.51 -6.42
C ASP A 14 0.27 -8.10 -7.78
N ASP A 15 1.52 -8.58 -7.88
CA ASP A 15 2.03 -9.37 -9.00
C ASP A 15 2.57 -10.76 -8.59
N GLY A 16 2.31 -11.17 -7.35
CA GLY A 16 2.76 -12.43 -6.76
C GLY A 16 4.05 -12.32 -5.94
N GLU A 17 4.94 -11.37 -6.27
CA GLU A 17 6.17 -11.12 -5.50
C GLU A 17 6.08 -9.78 -4.76
N TRP A 18 5.63 -8.74 -5.46
CA TRP A 18 5.54 -7.37 -4.98
C TRP A 18 4.10 -6.99 -4.74
N THR A 19 3.83 -6.45 -3.56
CA THR A 19 2.52 -5.88 -3.24
C THR A 19 2.64 -4.43 -2.81
N ILE A 20 1.59 -3.67 -3.08
CA ILE A 20 1.45 -2.29 -2.59
C ILE A 20 0.15 -2.19 -1.81
N HIS A 21 0.25 -1.63 -0.62
CA HIS A 21 -0.88 -1.43 0.28
C HIS A 21 -1.02 0.03 0.69
N LEU A 22 -2.26 0.46 0.90
CA LEU A 22 -2.58 1.65 1.66
C LEU A 22 -2.78 1.26 3.12
N LYS A 23 -2.10 1.95 4.02
CA LYS A 23 -2.29 1.79 5.47
C LYS A 23 -2.43 3.14 6.14
N GLU A 24 -3.23 3.19 7.19
CA GLU A 24 -3.37 4.37 8.02
C GLU A 24 -2.02 4.77 8.63
N ARG A 25 -1.84 6.09 8.79
CA ARG A 25 -0.72 6.65 9.53
C ARG A 25 -1.05 6.63 11.01
N ASN A 26 -0.04 6.41 11.84
CA ASN A 26 -0.20 6.51 13.29
C ASN A 26 -0.44 7.95 13.77
N ASN A 27 -0.12 8.96 12.94
CA ASN A 27 -0.26 10.38 13.24
C ASN A 27 -0.94 11.12 12.08
N ILE A 28 -1.71 12.15 12.41
CA ILE A 28 -2.37 13.05 11.45
C ILE A 28 -1.45 14.23 11.16
N HIS A 29 -1.23 14.53 9.88
CA HIS A 29 -0.49 15.70 9.41
C HIS A 29 -1.45 16.60 8.62
N LEU A 30 -1.57 17.86 9.02
CA LEU A 30 -2.40 18.83 8.29
C LEU A 30 -1.90 18.99 6.85
N GLY A 31 -2.79 18.77 5.87
CA GLY A 31 -2.48 18.87 4.45
C GLY A 31 -1.89 17.60 3.82
N GLU A 32 -1.72 16.52 4.58
CA GLU A 32 -1.31 15.22 4.04
C GLU A 32 -2.44 14.18 4.15
N PRO A 33 -2.48 13.18 3.26
CA PRO A 33 -3.36 12.02 3.42
C PRO A 33 -3.13 11.31 4.77
N ASN A 34 -4.22 10.84 5.37
CA ASN A 34 -4.21 10.02 6.58
C ASN A 34 -3.70 8.59 6.35
N MET A 35 -3.35 8.27 5.10
CA MET A 35 -2.78 6.98 4.70
C MET A 35 -1.38 7.16 4.11
N LYS A 36 -0.62 6.06 4.10
CA LYS A 36 0.65 5.91 3.41
C LYS A 36 0.58 4.76 2.45
N VAL A 37 1.46 4.80 1.46
CA VAL A 37 1.69 3.71 0.53
C VAL A 37 2.83 2.85 1.07
N TRP A 38 2.59 1.56 1.24
CA TRP A 38 3.56 0.58 1.70
C TRP A 38 3.87 -0.38 0.58
N VAL A 39 5.15 -0.63 0.34
CA VAL A 39 5.64 -1.61 -0.64
C VAL A 39 6.16 -2.81 0.13
N CYS A 40 5.69 -3.99 -0.25
CA CYS A 40 6.11 -5.25 0.31
C CYS A 40 6.75 -6.13 -0.76
N LEU A 41 7.71 -6.95 -0.32
CA LEU A 41 8.32 -8.03 -1.07
C LEU A 41 8.04 -9.35 -0.36
N ASN A 42 7.34 -10.28 -1.01
CA ASN A 42 6.92 -11.57 -0.44
C ASN A 42 6.23 -11.40 0.91
N GLY A 43 5.30 -10.44 0.99
CA GLY A 43 4.53 -10.12 2.20
C GLY A 43 5.30 -9.35 3.28
N ARG A 44 6.57 -9.01 3.08
CA ARG A 44 7.37 -8.22 4.04
C ARG A 44 7.49 -6.77 3.59
N GLU A 45 7.17 -5.83 4.48
CA GLU A 45 7.35 -4.40 4.20
C GLU A 45 8.82 -4.05 3.97
N VAL A 46 9.11 -3.43 2.84
CA VAL A 46 10.47 -3.03 2.45
C VAL A 46 10.60 -1.53 2.20
N ALA A 47 9.49 -0.83 1.96
CA ALA A 47 9.48 0.62 1.87
C ALA A 47 8.10 1.23 2.13
N GLN A 48 8.10 2.54 2.39
CA GLN A 48 6.91 3.38 2.38
C GLN A 48 7.12 4.62 1.48
N TYR A 49 6.04 5.07 0.85
CA TYR A 49 5.96 6.33 0.12
C TYR A 49 4.96 7.25 0.81
N SER A 50 5.42 8.47 1.10
CA SER A 50 4.65 9.61 1.57
C SER A 50 5.18 10.86 0.86
N ASP A 51 5.25 12.00 1.55
CA ASP A 51 6.05 13.17 1.17
C ASP A 51 7.47 12.83 0.69
N LYS A 52 8.01 11.68 1.13
CA LYS A 52 9.29 11.12 0.70
C LYS A 52 9.27 9.60 0.68
N PHE A 53 10.22 9.04 -0.03
CA PHE A 53 10.56 7.63 0.04
C PHE A 53 11.27 7.30 1.36
N ARG A 54 10.90 6.17 1.98
CA ARG A 54 11.67 5.58 3.09
C ARG A 54 11.70 4.06 2.91
N GLY A 55 12.88 3.53 2.61
CA GLY A 55 13.14 2.09 2.55
C GLY A 55 13.65 1.53 3.88
N TYR A 56 13.51 0.22 4.04
CA TYR A 56 13.94 -0.55 5.22
C TYR A 56 15.03 -1.56 4.84
N GLY A 57 15.89 -1.89 5.80
CA GLY A 57 16.98 -2.86 5.60
C GLY A 57 17.84 -2.50 4.39
N ILE A 58 17.97 -3.45 3.45
CA ILE A 58 18.78 -3.27 2.23
C ILE A 58 18.24 -2.17 1.30
N TYR A 59 16.98 -1.78 1.43
CA TYR A 59 16.34 -0.74 0.61
C TYR A 59 16.49 0.67 1.21
N SER A 60 17.13 0.80 2.37
CA SER A 60 17.32 2.10 3.03
C SER A 60 18.03 3.09 2.11
N ASN A 61 17.35 4.21 1.81
CA ASN A 61 17.79 5.24 0.85
C ASN A 61 18.14 4.71 -0.56
N ARG A 62 17.66 3.51 -0.92
CA ARG A 62 17.96 2.84 -2.19
C ARG A 62 16.67 2.51 -2.94
N GLU A 63 15.87 3.53 -3.22
CA GLU A 63 14.62 3.40 -3.98
C GLU A 63 14.85 2.64 -5.30
N ALA A 64 15.97 2.89 -5.97
CA ALA A 64 16.36 2.28 -7.23
C ALA A 64 16.39 0.73 -7.22
N MET A 65 16.51 0.09 -6.04
CA MET A 65 16.48 -1.37 -5.89
C MET A 65 15.07 -1.96 -6.01
N ILE A 66 14.02 -1.16 -5.85
CA ILE A 66 12.64 -1.58 -6.08
C ILE A 66 12.39 -1.59 -7.59
N PRO A 67 11.76 -2.59 -8.21
CA PRO A 67 11.51 -2.61 -9.65
C PRO A 67 10.83 -1.34 -10.16
N LYS A 68 11.23 -0.86 -11.35
CA LYS A 68 10.77 0.42 -11.91
C LYS A 68 9.24 0.54 -11.96
N GLU A 69 8.56 -0.52 -12.34
CA GLU A 69 7.09 -0.52 -12.45
C GLU A 69 6.41 -0.50 -11.08
N VAL A 70 6.98 -1.16 -10.07
CA VAL A 70 6.51 -1.08 -8.68
C VAL A 70 6.68 0.34 -8.14
N ARG A 71 7.82 0.99 -8.39
CA ARG A 71 8.04 2.39 -7.99
C ARG A 71 7.02 3.33 -8.63
N LYS A 72 6.80 3.20 -9.95
CA LYS A 72 5.81 4.01 -10.67
C LYS A 72 4.41 3.85 -10.08
N LYS A 73 4.00 2.61 -9.78
CA LYS A 73 2.70 2.35 -9.15
C LYS A 73 2.63 2.98 -7.76
N ALA A 74 3.65 2.79 -6.92
CA ALA A 74 3.67 3.36 -5.57
C ALA A 74 3.61 4.91 -5.59
N LEU A 75 4.39 5.56 -6.45
CA LEU A 75 4.37 7.01 -6.63
C LEU A 75 3.02 7.52 -7.16
N LYS A 76 2.43 6.79 -8.12
CA LYS A 76 1.11 7.11 -8.64
C LYS A 76 0.04 6.99 -7.55
N THR A 77 0.05 5.90 -6.78
CA THR A 77 -0.85 5.69 -5.65
C THR A 77 -0.73 6.80 -4.61
N TRP A 78 0.49 7.25 -4.30
CA TRP A 78 0.69 8.38 -3.39
C TRP A 78 0.10 9.68 -3.96
N LYS A 79 0.32 9.96 -5.24
CA LYS A 79 -0.27 11.11 -5.92
C LYS A 79 -1.81 11.06 -5.88
N GLU A 80 -2.40 9.90 -6.18
CA GLU A 80 -3.84 9.67 -6.11
C GLU A 80 -4.39 9.89 -4.69
N LEU A 81 -3.66 9.47 -3.65
CA LEU A 81 -4.00 9.78 -2.25
C LEU A 81 -4.02 11.29 -1.99
N CYS A 82 -3.00 12.02 -2.42
CA CYS A 82 -2.93 13.48 -2.26
C CYS A 82 -4.04 14.21 -3.01
N GLU A 83 -4.48 13.68 -4.14
CA GLU A 83 -5.57 14.23 -4.95
C GLU A 83 -6.97 13.82 -4.44
N GLY A 84 -7.05 13.07 -3.34
CA GLY A 84 -8.33 12.63 -2.75
C GLY A 84 -9.05 11.55 -3.58
N TYR A 85 -8.33 10.82 -4.43
CA TYR A 85 -8.89 9.78 -5.30
C TYR A 85 -9.52 8.63 -4.50
N TYR A 86 -8.94 8.29 -3.35
CA TYR A 86 -9.39 7.18 -2.50
C TYR A 86 -10.49 7.61 -1.53
N SER A 87 -11.71 7.76 -2.05
CA SER A 87 -12.92 7.90 -1.22
C SER A 87 -13.22 6.63 -0.42
N GLU A 88 -14.01 6.75 0.64
CA GLU A 88 -14.44 5.59 1.45
C GLU A 88 -15.07 4.47 0.61
N ALA A 89 -15.89 4.81 -0.39
CA ALA A 89 -16.49 3.82 -1.29
C ALA A 89 -15.44 3.03 -2.09
N ARG A 90 -14.34 3.69 -2.51
CA ARG A 90 -13.23 3.02 -3.21
C ARG A 90 -12.41 2.16 -2.28
N LEU A 91 -12.13 2.65 -1.07
CA LEU A 91 -11.43 1.88 -0.04
C LEU A 91 -12.22 0.61 0.32
N GLN A 92 -13.54 0.73 0.47
CA GLN A 92 -14.43 -0.41 0.70
C GLN A 92 -14.37 -1.41 -0.46
N LYS A 93 -14.39 -0.94 -1.72
CA LYS A 93 -14.23 -1.82 -2.89
C LYS A 93 -12.90 -2.56 -2.89
N LEU A 94 -11.79 -1.89 -2.58
CA LEU A 94 -10.48 -2.55 -2.49
C LEU A 94 -10.47 -3.68 -1.44
N ARG A 95 -11.17 -3.47 -0.32
CA ARG A 95 -11.32 -4.49 0.71
C ARG A 95 -12.13 -5.69 0.24
N GLU A 96 -13.25 -5.45 -0.44
CA GLU A 96 -14.07 -6.52 -1.02
C GLU A 96 -13.30 -7.33 -2.07
N ASP A 97 -12.58 -6.63 -2.96
CA ASP A 97 -11.72 -7.25 -3.97
C ASP A 97 -10.62 -8.12 -3.33
N PHE A 98 -10.00 -7.63 -2.24
CA PHE A 98 -9.02 -8.39 -1.48
C PHE A 98 -9.62 -9.66 -0.86
N ILE A 99 -10.74 -9.54 -0.15
CA ILE A 99 -11.43 -10.68 0.46
C ILE A 99 -11.82 -11.69 -0.63
N SER A 100 -12.36 -11.24 -1.76
CA SER A 100 -12.74 -12.12 -2.87
C SER A 100 -11.53 -12.90 -3.42
N ARG A 101 -10.37 -12.26 -3.62
CA ARG A 101 -9.17 -12.93 -4.13
C ARG A 101 -8.56 -13.93 -3.14
N HIS A 102 -8.49 -13.58 -1.87
CA HIS A 102 -7.70 -14.33 -0.90
C HIS A 102 -8.52 -15.23 0.02
N CYS A 103 -9.83 -14.99 0.19
CA CYS A 103 -10.70 -15.86 1.00
C CYS A 103 -11.48 -16.88 0.16
N ALA A 104 -11.65 -16.68 -1.16
CA ALA A 104 -12.26 -17.70 -2.03
C ALA A 104 -11.42 -19.00 -2.16
N ILE A 105 -10.18 -19.00 -1.67
CA ILE A 105 -9.27 -20.16 -1.67
C ILE A 105 -9.51 -21.06 -0.43
N LEU A 106 -10.39 -20.66 0.51
CA LEU A 106 -10.65 -21.39 1.76
C LEU A 106 -12.00 -22.16 1.80
N LEU A 107 -12.69 -22.30 0.66
CA LEU A 107 -13.87 -23.17 0.50
C LEU A 107 -13.57 -24.27 -0.52
#